data_AF-A0A353LSD6-F1
#
_entry.id   AF-A0A353LSD6-F1
#
_cell.length_a   1.000
_cell.length_b   1.000
_cell.length_c   1.000
_cell.angle_alpha   90.00
_cell.angle_beta   90.00
_cell.angle_gamma   90.00
#
_symmetry.space_group_name_H-M   'P 1'
#
loop_
_entity.id
_entity.type
_entity.pdbx_description
1 polymer ?
#
loop_
_entity_poly.entity_id
_entity_poly.type
_entity_poly.pdbx_seq_one_letter_code
_entity_poly.pdbx_strand_id
1 'polypeptide(L)' 'MSANNVEMTAELIAAHGLSEDEFAQIVRLINRQPNLTELGIFSAMWNEHCSYKSSRVWLRT' A
#
# COMPACT_ATOMS: atom_id res chain seq x y z
N MET A 1 16.90 -1.94 21.95
CA MET A 1 16.29 -2.16 20.62
C MET A 1 15.71 -0.84 20.16
N SER A 2 16.40 -0.13 19.27
CA SER A 2 15.98 1.20 18.82
C SER A 2 14.75 1.05 17.93
N ALA A 3 13.67 1.75 18.25
CA ALA A 3 12.50 1.86 17.39
C ALA A 3 12.93 2.54 16.08
N ASN A 4 12.94 1.80 14.98
CA ASN A 4 13.09 2.35 13.64
C ASN A 4 11.80 3.13 13.31
N ASN A 5 11.70 4.36 13.81
CA ASN A 5 10.59 5.25 13.50
C ASN A 5 10.85 5.87 12.12
N VAL A 6 10.58 5.08 11.08
CA VAL A 6 10.62 5.57 9.70
C VAL A 6 9.38 6.43 9.49
N GLU A 7 9.58 7.73 9.29
CA GLU A 7 8.49 8.64 8.95
C GLU A 7 7.90 8.27 7.59
N MET A 8 6.58 8.17 7.52
CA MET A 8 5.86 7.87 6.29
C MET A 8 5.75 9.13 5.44
N THR A 9 6.79 9.41 4.65
CA THR A 9 6.81 10.53 3.70
C THR A 9 6.18 10.14 2.35
N ALA A 10 5.75 11.15 1.59
CA ALA A 10 5.21 10.93 0.24
C ALA A 10 6.23 10.25 -0.69
N GLU A 11 7.52 10.56 -0.56
CA GLU A 11 8.54 9.89 -1.38
C GLU A 11 8.68 8.41 -1.03
N LEU A 12 8.57 8.05 0.26
CA LEU A 12 8.64 6.66 0.71
C LEU A 12 7.44 5.85 0.20
N ILE A 13 6.24 6.45 0.23
CA ILE A 13 5.01 5.83 -0.29
C ILE A 13 5.13 5.62 -1.80
N ALA A 14 5.59 6.63 -2.54
CA ALA A 14 5.83 6.54 -3.97
C ALA A 14 6.90 5.49 -4.32
N ALA A 15 7.96 5.39 -3.51
CA ALA A 15 9.00 4.36 -3.67
C ALA A 15 8.45 2.92 -3.50
N HIS A 16 7.35 2.74 -2.77
CA HIS A 16 6.64 1.47 -2.65
C HIS A 16 5.62 1.24 -3.78
N GLY A 17 5.57 2.10 -4.80
CA GLY A 17 4.66 1.97 -5.93
C GLY A 17 3.19 2.19 -5.56
N LEU A 18 2.93 2.84 -4.42
CA LEU A 18 1.58 3.21 -3.97
C LEU A 18 1.29 4.65 -4.36
N SER A 19 0.10 4.89 -4.89
CA SER A 19 -0.44 6.24 -5.07
C SER A 19 -0.91 6.83 -3.74
N GLU A 20 -1.08 8.15 -3.68
CA GLU A 20 -1.64 8.84 -2.52
C GLU A 20 -3.05 8.33 -2.18
N ASP A 21 -3.86 8.03 -3.21
CA ASP A 21 -5.20 7.47 -3.05
C ASP A 21 -5.17 6.06 -2.43
N GLU A 22 -4.25 5.20 -2.88
CA GLU A 22 -4.08 3.87 -2.31
C GLU A 22 -3.61 3.95 -0.85
N PHE A 23 -2.68 4.84 -0.54
CA PHE A 23 -2.26 5.09 0.83
C PHE A 23 -3.42 5.60 1.71
N ALA A 24 -4.22 6.54 1.21
CA ALA A 24 -5.41 7.01 1.91
C ALA A 24 -6.44 5.88 2.12
N GLN A 25 -6.61 4.97 1.16
CA GLN A 25 -7.43 3.78 1.34
C GLN A 25 -6.87 2.83 2.41
N ILE A 26 -5.56 2.61 2.43
CA ILE A 26 -4.90 1.79 3.45
C ILE A 26 -5.17 2.37 4.85
N VAL A 27 -4.97 3.67 5.04
CA VAL A 27 -5.24 4.35 6.31
C VAL A 27 -6.70 4.20 6.73
N ARG A 28 -7.64 4.33 5.79
CA ARG A 28 -9.08 4.13 6.05
C ARG A 28 -9.42 2.68 6.42
N LEU A 29 -8.75 1.69 5.82
CA LEU A 29 -8.97 0.27 6.10
C LEU A 29 -8.50 -0.12 7.50
N ILE A 30 -7.34 0.39 7.93
CA ILE A 30 -6.74 0.02 9.22
C ILE A 30 -7.03 1.02 10.35
N ASN A 31 -7.67 2.16 10.04
CA ASN A 31 -8.01 3.27 10.95
C ASN A 31 -6.81 3.86 11.73
N ARG A 32 -5.61 3.78 11.15
CA ARG A 32 -4.38 4.37 11.69
C ARG A 32 -3.33 4.52 10.59
N GLN A 33 -2.21 5.16 10.89
CA GLN A 33 -1.08 5.22 9.97
C GLN A 33 -0.38 3.85 9.93
N PRO A 34 -0.12 3.28 8.73
CA PRO A 34 0.61 2.03 8.61
C PRO A 34 2.09 2.23 8.97
N ASN A 35 2.70 1.20 9.55
CA ASN A 35 4.16 1.16 9.70
C ASN A 35 4.84 0.67 8.40
N LEU A 36 6.17 0.70 8.36
CA LEU A 36 6.94 0.30 7.18
C LEU A 36 6.67 -1.15 6.74
N THR A 37 6.53 -2.07 7.69
CA THR A 37 6.25 -3.48 7.40
C THR A 37 4.88 -3.65 6.76
N GLU A 38 3.87 -2.99 7.32
CA GLU A 38 2.51 -2.98 6.78
C GLU A 38 2.47 -2.35 5.38
N LEU A 39 3.17 -1.24 5.19
CA LEU A 39 3.30 -0.58 3.88
C LEU A 39 3.90 -1.54 2.84
N GLY A 40 4.95 -2.28 3.20
CA GLY A 40 5.57 -3.29 2.34
C GLY A 40 4.62 -4.43 1.97
N ILE A 41 3.80 -4.89 2.93
CA ILE A 41 2.77 -5.90 2.68
C ILE A 41 1.72 -5.36 1.70
N PHE A 42 1.19 -4.16 1.94
CA PHE A 42 0.20 -3.55 1.05
C PHE A 42 0.74 -3.33 -0.36
N SER A 43 1.99 -2.84 -0.47
CA SER A 43 2.69 -2.67 -1.74
C SER A 43 2.74 -3.98 -2.55
N ALA A 44 3.15 -5.08 -1.91
CA ALA A 44 3.22 -6.38 -2.57
C ALA A 44 1.84 -6.93 -2.96
N MET A 45 0.83 -6.74 -2.12
CA MET A 45 -0.51 -7.27 -2.36
C MET A 45 -1.30 -6.47 -3.41
N TRP A 46 -1.11 -5.15 -3.46
CA TRP A 46 -1.92 -4.26 -4.30
C TRP A 46 -1.27 -3.93 -5.64
N ASN A 47 -0.09 -4.50 -5.91
CA ASN A 47 0.51 -4.47 -7.24
C ASN A 47 -0.36 -5.24 -8.26
N GLU A 48 -0.11 -4.99 -9.54
CA GLU A 48 -0.89 -5.60 -10.63
C GLU A 48 -0.81 -7.14 -10.63
N HIS A 49 0.39 -7.69 -10.37
CA HIS A 49 0.65 -9.12 -10.41
C HIS A 49 -0.20 -9.90 -9.38
N CYS A 50 -0.37 -9.36 -8.17
CA CYS A 50 -1.11 -10.00 -7.09
C CYS A 50 -2.59 -9.64 -7.09
N SER A 51 -2.95 -8.41 -7.47
CA SER A 51 -4.33 -7.91 -7.38
C SER A 51 -5.17 -8.15 -8.64
N TYR A 52 -4.53 -8.47 -9.78
CA TYR A 52 -5.15 -8.62 -11.09
C TYR A 52 -6.02 -7.40 -11.43
N LYS A 53 -5.59 -6.19 -11.06
CA LYS A 53 -6.43 -4.99 -11.05
C LYS A 53 -6.97 -4.68 -12.45
N SER A 54 -6.14 -4.82 -13.48
CA SER A 54 -6.55 -4.60 -14.87
C SER A 54 -7.43 -5.71 -15.43
N SER A 55 -7.14 -6.96 -15.09
CA SER A 55 -7.78 -8.14 -15.67
C SER A 55 -9.09 -8.49 -14.98
N ARG A 56 -9.24 -8.18 -13.68
CA ARG A 56 -10.44 -8.46 -12.88
C ARG A 56 -11.70 -7.77 -13.41
N VAL A 57 -11.58 -6.62 -14.06
CA VAL A 57 -12.72 -5.91 -14.68
C VAL A 57 -13.38 -6.77 -15.76
N TRP A 58 -12.56 -7.50 -16.53
CA TRP A 58 -13.01 -8.35 -17.63
C TRP A 58 -13.47 -9.74 -17.19
N LEU A 59 -13.02 -10.19 -16.02
CA LEU A 59 -13.32 -11.52 -15.48
C LEU A 59 -14.58 -11.56 -14.61
N ARG A 60 -15.24 -10.42 -14.37
CA ARG A 60 -16.56 -10.37 -13.73
C ARG A 60 -17.62 -10.83 -14.73
N THR A 61 -17.99 -12.11 -14.67
CA THR A 61 -19.11 -12.71 -15.41
C THR A 61 -20.36 -12.74 -14.54
#